data_AF-A0A4P8QB55-F1
#
_entry.id   AF-A0A4P8QB55-F1
#
_cell.length_a   1.000
_cell.length_b   1.000
_cell.length_c   1.000
_cell.angle_alpha   90.00
_cell.angle_beta   90.00
_cell.angle_gamma   90.00
#
_symmetry.space_group_name_H-M   'P 1'
#
loop_
_entity.id
_entity.type
_entity.pdbx_description
1 polymer ?
#
loop_
_entity_poly.entity_id
_entity_poly.type
_entity_poly.pdbx_seq_one_letter_code
_entity_poly.pdbx_strand_id
1 'polypeptide(L)'
;MKRTGWISVIAVFLAVAAFAFGILSRRGAPDASAPPPVEARAIDAHAGHDDAPSDTPSTRAYREAADRMHQAMNIDYSGDADIDFLRGMIAHHEGAIAMARIAVEEGEADDVRGLAQEIIRAQEAEILRMRIMLARHEDAPVEPARP
;
A
#
# COMPACT_ATOMS: atom_id res chain seq x y z
N MET A 1 -19.10 3.26 34.19
CA MET A 1 -19.01 3.94 32.87
C MET A 1 -17.54 4.02 32.46
N LYS A 2 -17.09 3.14 31.56
CA LYS A 2 -15.67 3.02 31.16
C LYS A 2 -15.47 3.77 29.84
N ARG A 3 -14.86 4.95 29.87
CA ARG A 3 -14.51 5.80 28.71
C ARG A 3 -12.99 5.95 28.59
N THR A 4 -12.25 4.88 28.36
CA THR A 4 -10.78 4.94 28.14
C THR A 4 -10.24 3.77 27.31
N GLY A 5 -11.05 3.18 26.42
CA GLY A 5 -10.71 1.90 25.77
C GLY A 5 -10.40 1.91 24.28
N TRP A 6 -10.36 3.04 23.57
CA TRP A 6 -10.30 3.02 22.10
C TRP A 6 -9.22 3.90 21.45
N ILE A 7 -8.46 4.67 22.24
CA ILE A 7 -7.44 5.60 21.70
C ILE A 7 -6.07 4.93 21.52
N SER A 8 -5.86 3.69 21.95
CA SER A 8 -4.52 3.07 21.95
C SER A 8 -4.22 2.07 20.81
N VAL A 9 -5.09 1.90 19.81
CA VAL A 9 -4.81 0.97 18.68
C VAL A 9 -4.33 1.69 17.42
N ILE A 10 -4.58 2.99 17.27
CA ILE A 10 -4.24 3.75 16.05
C ILE A 10 -2.76 4.18 15.99
N ALA A 11 -2.00 4.03 17.08
CA ALA A 11 -0.60 4.46 17.16
C ALA A 11 0.46 3.35 16.96
N VAL A 12 0.06 2.11 16.60
CA VAL A 12 1.01 0.98 16.51
C VAL A 12 1.29 0.49 15.07
N PHE A 13 0.50 0.89 14.06
CA PHE A 13 0.71 0.42 12.67
C PHE A 13 1.47 1.37 11.74
N LEU A 14 2.06 2.45 12.27
CA LEU A 14 3.03 3.30 11.55
C LEU A 14 4.49 3.02 11.94
N ALA A 15 4.81 1.90 12.61
CA ALA A 15 6.18 1.61 13.06
C ALA A 15 6.54 0.12 13.17
N VAL A 16 6.22 -0.72 12.18
CA VAL A 16 6.86 -2.05 12.03
C VAL A 16 7.49 -2.20 10.64
N ALA A 17 8.26 -1.18 10.25
CA ALA A 17 9.21 -1.24 9.14
C ALA A 17 10.69 -1.18 9.61
N ALA A 18 10.99 -1.34 10.92
CA ALA A 18 12.37 -1.12 11.40
C ALA A 18 12.84 -1.91 12.65
N PHE A 19 12.23 -3.04 13.04
CA PHE A 19 12.69 -3.75 14.25
C PHE A 19 12.67 -5.28 14.16
N ALA A 20 13.51 -5.85 13.29
CA ALA A 20 13.85 -7.29 13.34
C ALA A 20 15.21 -7.65 12.71
N PHE A 21 16.24 -6.78 12.78
CA PHE A 21 17.59 -7.11 12.29
C PHE A 21 18.72 -6.86 13.32
N GLY A 22 18.42 -6.32 14.51
CA GLY A 22 19.44 -5.74 15.40
C GLY A 22 19.83 -6.52 16.66
N ILE A 23 19.16 -7.61 17.04
CA ILE A 23 19.42 -8.29 18.33
C ILE A 23 19.36 -9.81 18.19
N LEU A 24 20.35 -10.42 17.54
CA LEU A 24 20.94 -11.70 17.99
C LEU A 24 22.30 -12.01 17.33
N SER A 25 23.16 -11.00 17.17
CA SER A 25 24.55 -11.24 16.74
C SER A 25 25.45 -11.55 17.94
N ARG A 26 25.25 -12.71 18.59
CA ARG A 26 26.30 -13.36 19.37
C ARG A 26 26.78 -14.60 18.61
N ARG A 27 28.04 -14.51 18.18
CA ARG A 27 28.84 -15.51 17.46
C ARG A 27 28.79 -16.89 18.12
N GLY A 28 28.32 -17.89 17.37
CA GLY A 28 28.71 -19.29 17.52
C GLY A 28 29.58 -19.68 16.32
N ALA A 29 30.67 -20.41 16.56
CA ALA A 29 31.58 -20.89 15.51
C ALA A 29 30.84 -21.85 14.54
N PRO A 30 31.24 -21.93 13.25
CA PRO A 30 30.59 -22.83 12.30
C PRO A 30 30.91 -24.29 12.60
N ASP A 31 29.85 -25.09 12.75
CA ASP A 31 29.90 -26.55 12.80
C ASP A 31 30.17 -27.09 11.40
N ALA A 32 31.12 -28.02 11.26
CA ALA A 32 31.70 -28.46 9.99
C ALA A 32 30.85 -29.52 9.24
N SER A 33 29.52 -29.35 9.21
CA SER A 33 28.61 -30.34 8.61
C SER A 33 27.33 -29.73 8.01
N ALA A 34 27.40 -28.53 7.43
CA ALA A 34 26.28 -27.95 6.69
C ALA A 34 26.23 -28.45 5.22
N PRO A 35 25.05 -28.80 4.67
CA PRO A 35 24.88 -29.06 3.23
C PRO A 35 25.14 -27.79 2.40
N PRO A 36 25.48 -27.91 1.10
CA PRO A 36 25.88 -26.76 0.29
C PRO A 36 24.79 -25.69 0.23
N PRO A 37 25.16 -24.40 0.13
CA PRO A 37 24.19 -23.32 0.05
C PRO A 37 23.35 -23.47 -1.22
N VAL A 38 22.04 -23.40 -1.06
CA VAL A 38 21.09 -23.29 -2.16
C VAL A 38 21.41 -21.98 -2.89
N GLU A 39 21.76 -22.04 -4.16
CA GLU A 39 22.04 -20.86 -4.97
C GLU A 39 20.86 -19.89 -4.86
N ALA A 40 21.12 -18.68 -4.35
CA ALA A 40 20.17 -17.59 -4.39
C ALA A 40 19.90 -17.29 -5.86
N ARG A 41 18.72 -17.70 -6.34
CA ARG A 41 18.25 -17.38 -7.67
C ARG A 41 18.26 -15.85 -7.79
N ALA A 42 19.03 -15.33 -8.74
CA ALA A 42 19.07 -13.90 -9.03
C ALA A 42 17.64 -13.43 -9.33
N ILE A 43 17.15 -12.48 -8.52
CA ILE A 43 15.94 -11.73 -8.83
C ILE A 43 16.36 -10.74 -9.91
N ASP A 44 16.13 -11.11 -11.15
CA ASP A 44 16.28 -10.22 -12.30
C ASP A 44 15.22 -9.12 -12.16
N ALA A 45 15.65 -7.93 -11.74
CA ALA A 45 14.82 -6.75 -11.70
C ALA A 45 14.78 -6.18 -13.13
N HIS A 46 13.56 -5.95 -13.64
CA HIS A 46 13.23 -5.36 -14.95
C HIS A 46 13.04 -6.32 -16.14
N ALA A 47 12.33 -7.43 -15.95
CA ALA A 47 11.70 -8.14 -17.07
C ALA A 47 10.37 -7.45 -17.45
N GLY A 48 10.23 -7.07 -18.72
CA GLY A 48 9.10 -6.32 -19.27
C GLY A 48 7.75 -7.02 -19.14
N HIS A 49 6.69 -6.25 -19.38
CA HIS A 49 5.29 -6.68 -19.48
C HIS A 49 5.07 -7.64 -20.67
N ASP A 50 5.66 -8.83 -20.62
CA ASP A 50 5.34 -9.90 -21.55
C ASP A 50 4.06 -10.59 -21.05
N ASP A 51 3.01 -10.57 -21.89
CA ASP A 51 1.75 -11.28 -21.68
C ASP A 51 2.01 -12.77 -21.41
N ALA A 52 2.08 -13.14 -20.13
CA ALA A 52 2.21 -14.53 -19.73
C ALA A 52 0.90 -15.28 -20.05
N PRO A 53 0.91 -16.31 -20.92
CA PRO A 53 -0.30 -16.95 -21.43
C PRO A 53 -0.98 -17.90 -20.42
N SER A 54 -1.03 -17.57 -19.13
CA SER A 54 -1.54 -18.48 -18.09
C SER A 54 -2.24 -17.84 -16.88
N ASP A 55 -2.57 -16.55 -16.91
CA ASP A 55 -3.24 -15.93 -15.78
C ASP A 55 -4.67 -16.44 -15.56
N THR A 56 -5.02 -16.64 -14.29
CA THR A 56 -6.44 -16.76 -13.88
C THR A 56 -7.19 -15.44 -14.14
N PRO A 57 -8.53 -15.47 -14.31
CA PRO A 57 -9.33 -14.25 -14.42
C PRO A 57 -9.07 -13.23 -13.29
N SER A 58 -8.98 -13.70 -12.04
CA SER A 58 -8.68 -12.85 -10.88
C SER A 58 -7.28 -12.22 -10.96
N THR A 59 -6.26 -12.97 -11.39
CA THR A 59 -4.90 -12.43 -11.58
C THR A 59 -4.90 -11.30 -12.62
N ARG A 60 -5.61 -11.46 -13.74
CA ARG A 60 -5.74 -10.39 -14.75
C ARG A 60 -6.45 -9.17 -14.18
N ALA A 61 -7.53 -9.36 -13.43
CA ALA A 61 -8.26 -8.25 -12.81
C ALA A 61 -7.38 -7.46 -11.83
N TYR A 62 -6.55 -8.14 -11.03
CA TYR A 62 -5.61 -7.47 -10.13
C TYR A 62 -4.54 -6.68 -10.90
N ARG A 63 -3.98 -7.25 -11.97
CA ARG A 63 -3.01 -6.53 -12.81
C ARG A 63 -3.63 -5.29 -13.44
N GLU A 64 -4.82 -5.43 -14.01
CA GLU A 64 -5.53 -4.30 -14.61
C GLU A 64 -5.84 -3.20 -13.57
N ALA A 65 -6.26 -3.58 -12.35
CA ALA A 65 -6.46 -2.62 -11.26
C ALA A 65 -5.16 -1.92 -10.84
N ALA A 66 -4.05 -2.66 -10.73
CA ALA A 66 -2.74 -2.10 -10.41
C ALA A 66 -2.21 -1.18 -11.51
N ASP A 67 -2.38 -1.55 -12.78
CA ASP A 67 -1.96 -0.73 -13.92
C ASP A 67 -2.76 0.57 -13.99
N ARG A 68 -4.08 0.51 -13.79
CA ARG A 68 -4.92 1.72 -13.69
C ARG A 68 -4.50 2.61 -12.52
N MET A 69 -4.17 2.02 -11.36
CA MET A 69 -3.67 2.78 -10.21
C MET A 69 -2.35 3.48 -10.54
N HIS A 70 -1.38 2.77 -11.12
CA HIS A 70 -0.10 3.37 -11.52
C HIS A 70 -0.28 4.50 -12.54
N GLN A 71 -1.18 4.33 -13.51
CA GLN A 71 -1.52 5.37 -14.47
C GLN A 71 -2.18 6.58 -13.79
N ALA A 72 -3.12 6.36 -12.87
CA ALA A 72 -3.80 7.43 -12.15
C ALA A 72 -2.89 8.17 -11.16
N MET A 73 -1.88 7.49 -10.62
CA MET A 73 -0.85 8.09 -9.76
C MET A 73 0.19 8.91 -10.52
N ASN A 74 0.24 8.81 -11.86
CA ASN A 74 1.06 9.67 -12.69
C ASN A 74 0.44 11.08 -12.80
N ILE A 75 0.43 11.78 -11.67
CA ILE A 75 -0.13 13.14 -11.54
C ILE A 75 0.84 14.19 -12.08
N ASP A 76 0.30 15.27 -12.60
CA ASP A 76 1.07 16.48 -12.86
C ASP A 76 1.36 17.17 -11.52
N TYR A 77 2.62 17.11 -11.08
CA TYR A 77 3.08 17.74 -9.85
C TYR A 77 2.96 19.26 -9.95
N SER A 78 2.26 19.85 -8.98
CA SER A 78 2.08 21.29 -8.86
C SER A 78 3.29 21.98 -8.22
N GLY A 79 4.11 21.23 -7.49
CA GLY A 79 5.19 21.76 -6.66
C GLY A 79 4.75 22.14 -5.24
N ASP A 80 3.45 22.07 -4.95
CA ASP A 80 2.92 22.15 -3.58
C ASP A 80 2.83 20.73 -3.01
N ALA A 81 3.62 20.48 -1.97
CA ALA A 81 3.72 19.16 -1.36
C ALA A 81 2.40 18.65 -0.77
N ASP A 82 1.54 19.54 -0.25
CA ASP A 82 0.26 19.15 0.34
C ASP A 82 -0.73 18.76 -0.77
N ILE A 83 -0.80 19.55 -1.85
CA ILE A 83 -1.65 19.26 -3.02
C ILE A 83 -1.20 17.97 -3.71
N ASP A 84 0.10 17.83 -3.94
CA ASP A 84 0.67 16.68 -4.65
C ASP A 84 0.47 15.39 -3.85
N PHE A 85 0.64 15.44 -2.52
CA PHE A 85 0.32 14.31 -1.64
C PHE A 85 -1.17 13.93 -1.72
N LEU A 86 -2.08 14.91 -1.62
CA LEU A 86 -3.52 14.65 -1.63
C LEU A 86 -3.98 14.05 -2.97
N ARG A 87 -3.52 14.60 -4.09
CA ARG A 87 -3.85 14.08 -5.43
C ARG A 87 -3.35 12.65 -5.62
N GLY A 88 -2.08 12.40 -5.25
CA GLY A 88 -1.48 11.07 -5.35
C GLY A 88 -2.17 10.04 -4.46
N MET A 89 -2.49 10.40 -3.22
CA MET A 89 -3.15 9.47 -2.28
C MET A 89 -4.61 9.21 -2.58
N ILE A 90 -5.34 10.16 -3.18
CA ILE A 90 -6.68 9.86 -3.70
C ILE A 90 -6.60 8.77 -4.77
N ALA A 91 -5.68 8.90 -5.75
CA ALA A 91 -5.52 7.90 -6.81
C ALA A 91 -5.06 6.54 -6.28
N HIS A 92 -4.11 6.53 -5.34
CA HIS A 92 -3.64 5.30 -4.70
C HIS A 92 -4.78 4.57 -3.96
N HIS A 93 -5.59 5.30 -3.19
CA HIS A 93 -6.72 4.72 -2.47
C HIS A 93 -7.81 4.18 -3.41
N GLU A 94 -8.11 4.89 -4.50
CA GLU A 94 -9.05 4.40 -5.51
C GLU A 94 -8.58 3.08 -6.12
N GLY A 95 -7.28 2.94 -6.37
CA GLY A 95 -6.66 1.68 -6.82
C GLY A 95 -6.79 0.54 -5.80
N ALA A 96 -6.47 0.81 -4.53
CA ALA A 96 -6.58 -0.17 -3.47
C ALA A 96 -8.04 -0.61 -3.21
N ILE A 97 -9.03 0.30 -3.33
CA ILE A 97 -10.46 -0.05 -3.30
C ILE A 97 -10.81 -0.98 -4.47
N ALA A 98 -10.32 -0.71 -5.68
CA ALA A 98 -10.57 -1.57 -6.83
C ALA A 98 -10.03 -2.99 -6.62
N MET A 99 -8.83 -3.13 -6.06
CA MET A 99 -8.26 -4.43 -5.70
C MET A 99 -9.04 -5.12 -4.58
N ALA A 100 -9.46 -4.39 -3.55
CA ALA A 100 -10.26 -4.95 -2.47
C ALA A 100 -11.61 -5.47 -2.97
N ARG A 101 -12.24 -4.79 -3.94
CA ARG A 101 -13.48 -5.27 -4.56
C ARG A 101 -13.30 -6.61 -5.28
N ILE A 102 -12.18 -6.81 -5.99
CA ILE A 102 -11.83 -8.11 -6.59
C ILE A 102 -11.74 -9.20 -5.51
N ALA A 103 -11.12 -8.92 -4.37
CA ALA A 103 -11.04 -9.89 -3.26
C ALA A 103 -12.42 -10.23 -2.67
N VAL A 104 -13.34 -9.27 -2.61
CA VAL A 104 -14.73 -9.50 -2.13
C VAL A 104 -15.52 -10.40 -3.09
N GLU A 105 -15.30 -10.22 -4.39
CA GLU A 105 -16.01 -10.91 -5.48
C GLU A 105 -15.45 -12.31 -5.77
N GLU A 106 -14.12 -12.43 -5.86
CA GLU A 106 -13.42 -13.63 -6.34
C GLU A 106 -12.75 -14.44 -5.20
N GLY A 107 -12.64 -13.88 -4.00
CA GLY A 107 -11.99 -14.55 -2.87
C GLY A 107 -12.88 -15.61 -2.21
N GLU A 108 -12.27 -16.72 -1.77
CA GLU A 108 -12.99 -17.81 -1.10
C GLU A 108 -12.86 -17.78 0.43
N ALA A 109 -11.77 -17.20 0.96
CA ALA A 109 -11.51 -17.14 2.39
C ALA A 109 -12.27 -15.98 3.05
N ASP A 110 -13.13 -16.29 4.03
CA ASP A 110 -14.01 -15.31 4.68
C ASP A 110 -13.25 -14.21 5.43
N ASP A 111 -12.09 -14.54 6.02
CA ASP A 111 -11.23 -13.58 6.69
C ASP A 111 -10.62 -12.56 5.71
N VAL A 112 -10.19 -13.01 4.53
CA VAL A 112 -9.69 -12.14 3.45
C VAL A 112 -10.78 -11.22 2.92
N ARG A 113 -11.99 -11.74 2.69
CA ARG A 113 -13.14 -10.92 2.26
C ARG A 113 -13.55 -9.91 3.33
N GLY A 114 -13.48 -10.29 4.60
CA GLY A 114 -13.70 -9.40 5.74
C GLY A 114 -12.71 -8.23 5.75
N LEU A 115 -11.41 -8.53 5.61
CA LEU A 115 -10.36 -7.52 5.50
C LEU A 115 -10.60 -6.59 4.30
N ALA A 116 -10.94 -7.14 3.14
CA ALA A 116 -11.19 -6.36 1.93
C ALA A 116 -12.37 -5.36 2.12
N GLN A 117 -13.45 -5.79 2.77
CA GLN A 117 -14.58 -4.91 3.09
C GLN A 117 -14.20 -3.81 4.09
N GLU A 118 -13.32 -4.11 5.07
CA GLU A 118 -12.79 -3.11 5.99
C GLU A 118 -11.94 -2.07 5.27
N ILE A 119 -11.07 -2.51 4.36
CA ILE A 119 -10.24 -1.64 3.52
C ILE A 119 -11.12 -0.71 2.68
N ILE A 120 -12.15 -1.23 2.01
CA ILE A 120 -13.08 -0.42 1.22
C ILE A 120 -13.68 0.70 2.08
N ARG A 121 -14.27 0.36 3.22
CA ARG A 121 -14.93 1.34 4.10
C ARG A 121 -13.96 2.41 4.61
N ALA A 122 -12.77 2.00 5.05
CA ALA A 122 -11.77 2.92 5.58
C ALA A 122 -11.28 3.89 4.49
N GLN A 123 -10.92 3.35 3.32
CA GLN A 123 -10.34 4.17 2.25
C GLN A 123 -11.37 5.06 1.56
N GLU A 124 -12.65 4.65 1.45
CA GLU A 124 -13.71 5.55 0.97
C GLU A 124 -13.89 6.77 1.89
N ALA A 125 -13.80 6.57 3.22
CA ALA A 125 -13.85 7.67 4.18
C ALA A 125 -12.61 8.57 4.10
N GLU A 126 -11.43 8.00 3.89
CA GLU A 126 -10.18 8.74 3.70
C GLU A 126 -10.19 9.55 2.40
N ILE A 127 -10.68 9.00 1.29
CA ILE A 127 -10.86 9.73 0.02
C ILE A 127 -11.75 10.95 0.23
N LEU A 128 -12.90 10.80 0.92
CA LEU A 128 -13.78 11.93 1.19
C LEU A 128 -13.05 13.03 1.99
N ARG A 129 -12.30 12.64 3.02
CA ARG A 129 -11.50 13.57 3.80
C ARG A 129 -10.44 14.27 2.95
N MET A 130 -9.71 13.53 2.12
CA MET A 130 -8.66 14.09 1.26
C MET A 130 -9.23 15.03 0.21
N ARG A 131 -10.38 14.71 -0.41
CA ARG A 131 -11.05 15.59 -1.36
C ARG A 131 -11.50 16.90 -0.72
N ILE A 132 -11.99 16.86 0.52
CA ILE A 132 -12.32 18.07 1.29
C ILE A 132 -11.06 18.90 1.59
N MET A 133 -9.94 18.25 1.95
CA MET A 133 -8.67 18.94 2.15
C MET A 133 -8.17 19.56 0.86
N LEU A 134 -8.17 18.81 -0.25
CA LEU A 134 -7.68 19.26 -1.54
C LEU A 134 -8.41 20.52 -2.02
N ALA A 135 -9.76 20.52 -1.97
CA ALA A 135 -10.55 21.68 -2.35
C ALA A 135 -10.17 22.93 -1.52
N ARG A 136 -9.92 22.77 -0.21
CA ARG A 136 -9.49 23.89 0.65
C ARG A 136 -8.11 24.43 0.31
N HIS A 137 -7.18 23.56 -0.10
CA HIS A 137 -5.82 23.96 -0.47
C HIS A 137 -5.77 24.58 -1.88
N GLU A 138 -6.60 24.11 -2.81
CA GLU A 138 -6.71 24.69 -4.15
C GLU A 138 -7.41 26.07 -4.14
N ASP A 139 -8.34 26.29 -3.21
CA ASP A 139 -9.02 27.59 -3.03
C ASP A 139 -8.22 28.60 -2.19
N ALA A 140 -7.14 28.16 -1.52
CA ALA A 140 -6.33 29.03 -0.68
C ALA A 140 -5.49 29.99 -1.54
N PRO A 141 -5.29 31.26 -1.13
CA PRO A 141 -4.29 32.12 -1.75
C PRO A 141 -2.94 31.41 -1.70
N VAL A 142 -2.21 31.41 -2.82
CA VAL A 142 -0.85 30.84 -2.88
C VAL A 142 0.02 31.58 -1.87
N GLU A 143 0.24 30.99 -0.70
CA GLU A 143 1.26 31.47 0.22
C GLU A 143 2.64 31.21 -0.41
N PRO A 144 3.60 32.12 -0.25
CA PRO A 144 4.97 31.84 -0.67
C PRO A 144 5.45 30.53 -0.04
N ALA A 145 6.15 29.71 -0.82
CA ALA A 145 6.61 28.40 -0.41
C ALA A 145 7.17 28.41 1.02
N ARG A 146 6.58 27.58 1.89
CA ARG A 146 7.09 27.41 3.26
C ARG A 146 8.54 26.90 3.18
N PRO A 147 9.45 27.44 4.00
CA PRO A 147 10.88 27.18 3.91
C PRO A 147 11.25 25.72 4.17
#